data_AF-A0A9P0NCM0-F1
#
_entry.id   AF-A0A9P0NCM0-F1
#
_cell.length_a   1.000
_cell.length_b   1.000
_cell.length_c   1.000
_cell.angle_alpha   90.00
_cell.angle_beta   90.00
_cell.angle_gamma   90.00
#
_symmetry.space_group_name_H-M   'P 1'
#
loop_
_entity.id
_entity.type
_entity.pdbx_description
1 polymer ?
#
loop_
_entity_poly.entity_id
_entity_poly.type
_entity_poly.pdbx_seq_one_letter_code
_entity_poly.pdbx_strand_id
1 'polypeptide(L)'
;MSIVTFEKPVPKVAKSDWYYKITELKESCDEYRRYTFVLGNESQKLRNNTDVTTYWSTHHTNSKIFDRRIEITRWKYLIELCYKNLQKEIKDLKIEKEKTEKFIEFLNLNFTVTNHCLSIRDERGATDLCHDIASIELKNEQTTLEKLKNLLSGVCQNAWEMINKLEELEINVAKDLQKKNNTINIDSKLLEMTKNSNNITLKPDPLRVPKDFNTYEKWLQQCNDIKQRIENEILSSKKLRETMFVPQIKTINDLLAQNDKVNYSLRRRIYDTERIKNELEWQKWNMLTDKDKFLKEIEKLENALFEKLNPKMLVETRCEERLYRDGIELCLDKTTVGLHKEHFQLNNTTKMLNDKLNQTK
;
A
#
# COMPACT_ATOMS: atom_id res chain seq x y z
N MET A 1 99.45 104.09 24.89
CA MET A 1 98.17 103.50 25.34
C MET A 1 98.19 102.03 24.97
N SER A 2 98.20 101.19 25.99
CA SER A 2 98.25 99.73 25.91
C SER A 2 96.98 99.18 25.26
N ILE A 3 97.15 98.27 24.30
CA ILE A 3 96.07 97.56 23.63
C ILE A 3 95.31 96.77 24.70
N VAL A 4 94.02 97.08 24.90
CA VAL A 4 93.13 96.33 25.78
C VAL A 4 92.76 95.05 25.06
N THR A 5 93.51 93.98 25.30
CA THR A 5 93.14 92.63 24.86
C THR A 5 92.10 92.07 25.82
N PHE A 6 90.82 92.12 25.43
CA PHE A 6 89.75 91.38 26.07
C PHE A 6 89.93 89.88 25.79
N GLU A 7 90.68 89.20 26.65
CA GLU A 7 90.74 87.74 26.62
C GLU A 7 89.58 87.16 27.43
N LYS A 8 88.89 86.16 26.87
CA LYS A 8 87.81 85.46 27.58
C LYS A 8 88.37 84.79 28.85
N PRO A 9 87.68 84.88 30.01
CA PRO A 9 88.12 84.35 31.29
C PRO A 9 87.88 82.83 31.39
N VAL A 10 88.33 82.09 30.38
CA VAL A 10 88.24 80.63 30.32
C VAL A 10 89.59 80.08 29.90
N PRO A 11 90.04 78.94 30.46
CA PRO A 11 91.31 78.33 30.09
C PRO A 11 91.38 78.11 28.58
N LYS A 12 92.39 78.69 27.92
CA LYS A 12 92.64 78.45 26.50
C LYS A 12 93.27 77.07 26.35
N VAL A 13 92.60 76.22 25.61
CA VAL A 13 93.04 74.85 25.33
C VAL A 13 94.21 74.90 24.36
N ALA A 14 95.23 74.06 24.56
CA ALA A 14 96.36 73.96 23.63
C ALA A 14 95.86 73.56 22.24
N LYS A 15 96.47 74.08 21.17
CA LYS A 15 96.02 73.81 19.79
C LYS A 15 95.97 72.31 19.48
N SER A 16 96.91 71.53 20.02
CA SER A 16 96.94 70.06 19.94
C SER A 16 95.70 69.43 20.57
N ASP A 17 95.33 69.88 21.76
CA ASP A 17 94.21 69.34 22.54
C ASP A 17 92.86 69.75 21.93
N TRP A 18 92.80 70.94 21.31
CA TRP A 18 91.65 71.36 20.50
C TRP A 18 91.48 70.46 19.26
N TYR A 19 92.56 70.18 18.52
CA TYR A 19 92.52 69.25 17.39
C TYR A 19 92.13 67.84 17.83
N TYR A 20 92.62 67.37 18.98
CA TYR A 20 92.22 66.09 19.54
C TYR A 20 90.73 66.04 19.85
N LYS A 21 90.19 67.05 20.59
CA LYS A 21 88.77 67.10 20.95
C LYS A 21 87.83 67.24 19.75
N ILE A 22 88.22 68.02 18.74
CA ILE A 22 87.48 68.14 17.47
C ILE A 22 87.48 66.80 16.72
N THR A 23 88.60 66.07 16.73
CA THR A 23 88.71 64.77 16.06
C THR A 23 87.87 63.71 16.77
N GLU A 24 87.92 63.65 18.10
CA GLU A 24 87.05 62.80 18.94
C GLU A 24 85.56 63.08 18.70
N LEU A 25 85.17 64.37 18.63
CA LEU A 25 83.78 64.75 18.32
C LEU A 25 83.37 64.32 16.92
N LYS A 26 84.26 64.44 15.92
CA LYS A 26 84.00 63.98 14.54
C LYS A 26 83.82 62.47 14.49
N GLU A 27 84.71 61.71 15.15
CA GLU A 27 84.62 60.25 15.25
C GLU A 27 83.32 59.82 15.91
N SER A 28 82.94 60.45 17.03
CA SER A 28 81.66 60.16 17.69
C SER A 28 80.46 60.50 16.80
N CYS A 29 80.47 61.64 16.10
CA CYS A 29 79.42 61.99 15.14
C CYS A 29 79.32 60.97 13.99
N ASP A 30 80.47 60.50 13.47
CA ASP A 30 80.51 59.50 12.41
C ASP A 30 80.04 58.12 12.89
N GLU A 31 80.33 57.74 14.14
CA GLU A 31 79.77 56.55 14.79
C GLU A 31 78.24 56.64 14.92
N TYR A 32 77.70 57.76 15.41
CA TYR A 32 76.26 57.97 15.49
C TYR A 32 75.60 57.97 14.09
N ARG A 33 76.25 58.55 13.08
CA ARG A 33 75.77 58.51 11.69
C ARG A 33 75.78 57.10 11.13
N ARG A 34 76.82 56.31 11.41
CA ARG A 34 76.86 54.88 11.03
C ARG A 34 75.78 54.08 11.72
N TYR A 35 75.61 54.25 13.03
CA TYR A 35 74.58 53.57 13.81
C TYR A 35 73.17 53.90 13.31
N THR A 36 72.88 55.19 13.10
CA THR A 36 71.57 55.62 12.57
C THR A 36 71.33 55.15 11.14
N PHE A 37 72.36 55.12 10.29
CA PHE A 37 72.27 54.56 8.94
C PHE A 37 71.98 53.05 8.97
N VAL A 38 72.68 52.29 9.81
CA VAL A 38 72.47 50.85 9.98
C VAL A 38 71.06 50.58 10.51
N LEU A 39 70.66 51.25 11.60
CA LEU A 39 69.33 51.11 12.19
C LEU A 39 68.21 51.49 11.21
N GLY A 40 68.40 52.56 10.43
CA GLY A 40 67.46 52.98 9.39
C GLY A 40 67.32 51.93 8.29
N ASN A 41 68.44 51.37 7.83
CA ASN A 41 68.45 50.31 6.83
C ASN A 41 67.84 49.01 7.36
N GLU A 42 68.14 48.62 8.61
CA GLU A 42 67.53 47.47 9.27
C GLU A 42 66.03 47.65 9.46
N SER A 43 65.58 48.82 9.89
CA SER A 43 64.16 49.15 10.04
C SER A 43 63.42 49.10 8.71
N GLN A 44 64.03 49.62 7.64
CA GLN A 44 63.48 49.55 6.29
C GLN A 44 63.38 48.10 5.79
N LYS A 45 64.44 47.30 5.98
CA LYS A 45 64.44 45.87 5.65
C LYS A 45 63.36 45.13 6.43
N LEU A 46 63.25 45.39 7.73
CA LEU A 46 62.25 44.79 8.59
C LEU A 46 60.85 45.13 8.09
N ARG A 47 60.55 46.41 7.83
CA ARG A 47 59.24 46.84 7.33
C ARG A 47 58.90 46.16 6.00
N ASN A 48 59.82 46.19 5.04
CA ASN A 48 59.61 45.56 3.74
C ASN A 48 59.38 44.04 3.89
N ASN A 49 60.17 43.36 4.72
CA ASN A 49 60.01 41.94 4.98
C ASN A 49 58.65 41.65 5.64
N THR A 50 58.26 42.41 6.66
CA THR A 50 56.97 42.23 7.34
C THR A 50 55.79 42.54 6.43
N ASP A 51 55.89 43.54 5.54
CA ASP A 51 54.85 43.88 4.56
C ASP A 51 54.62 42.70 3.60
N VAL A 52 55.72 42.14 3.08
CA VAL A 52 55.68 40.97 2.19
C VAL A 52 55.10 39.76 2.92
N THR A 53 55.59 39.44 4.13
CA THR A 53 55.07 38.32 4.93
C THR A 53 53.59 38.49 5.26
N THR A 54 53.14 39.69 5.63
CA THR A 54 51.74 39.98 5.96
C THR A 54 50.84 39.84 4.73
N TYR A 55 51.29 40.38 3.58
CA TYR A 55 50.58 40.26 2.31
C TYR A 55 50.38 38.79 1.92
N TRP A 56 51.46 38.00 1.91
CA TRP A 56 51.39 36.60 1.50
C TRP A 56 50.61 35.73 2.49
N SER A 57 50.72 35.99 3.79
CA SER A 57 49.94 35.25 4.81
C SER A 57 48.45 35.49 4.67
N THR A 58 48.06 36.75 4.43
CA THR A 58 46.65 37.13 4.19
C THR A 58 46.14 36.53 2.89
N HIS A 59 46.93 36.65 1.81
CA HIS A 59 46.59 36.08 0.52
C HIS A 59 46.41 34.55 0.60
N HIS A 60 47.34 33.84 1.24
CA HIS A 60 47.25 32.39 1.41
C HIS A 60 45.98 31.99 2.18
N THR A 61 45.66 32.71 3.26
CA THR A 61 44.45 32.46 4.06
C THR A 61 43.18 32.69 3.23
N ASN A 62 43.13 33.78 2.45
CA ASN A 62 42.01 34.04 1.53
C ASN A 62 41.86 32.93 0.48
N SER A 63 42.97 32.44 -0.09
CA SER A 63 42.93 31.29 -1.00
C SER A 63 42.35 30.05 -0.32
N LYS A 64 42.73 29.75 0.93
CA LYS A 64 42.19 28.61 1.68
C LYS A 64 40.69 28.74 1.99
N ILE A 65 40.21 29.94 2.35
CA ILE A 65 38.77 30.20 2.54
C ILE A 65 38.02 29.99 1.21
N PHE A 66 38.58 30.46 0.10
CA PHE A 66 38.02 30.28 -1.23
C PHE A 66 37.92 28.79 -1.62
N ASP A 67 39.00 28.03 -1.44
CA ASP A 67 39.03 26.58 -1.69
C ASP A 67 37.96 25.86 -0.86
N ARG A 68 37.86 26.20 0.43
CA ARG A 68 36.87 25.62 1.34
C ARG A 68 35.44 25.94 0.92
N ARG A 69 35.17 27.18 0.51
CA ARG A 69 33.86 27.59 -0.02
C ARG A 69 33.49 26.78 -1.26
N ILE A 70 34.42 26.59 -2.20
CA ILE A 70 34.19 25.76 -3.39
C ILE A 70 33.83 24.33 -3.00
N GLU A 71 34.56 23.75 -2.06
CA GLU A 71 34.32 22.38 -1.59
C GLU A 71 32.91 22.22 -0.99
N ILE A 72 32.51 23.12 -0.09
CA ILE A 72 31.18 23.12 0.53
C ILE A 72 30.10 23.30 -0.54
N THR A 73 30.35 24.16 -1.52
CA THR A 73 29.42 24.41 -2.64
C THR A 73 29.25 23.16 -3.50
N ARG A 74 30.33 22.42 -3.79
CA ARG A 74 30.26 21.13 -4.51
C ARG A 74 29.42 20.11 -3.75
N TRP A 75 29.63 19.96 -2.44
CA TRP A 75 28.83 19.07 -1.60
C TRP A 75 27.38 19.49 -1.52
N LYS A 76 27.09 20.78 -1.43
CA LYS A 76 25.73 21.32 -1.48
C LYS A 76 25.04 20.90 -2.79
N TYR A 77 25.66 21.10 -3.95
CA TYR A 77 25.06 20.71 -5.22
C TYR A 77 24.79 19.21 -5.33
N LEU A 78 25.72 18.38 -4.85
CA LEU A 78 25.52 16.92 -4.81
C LEU A 78 24.32 16.53 -3.95
N ILE A 79 24.22 17.11 -2.74
CA ILE A 79 23.12 16.83 -1.82
C ILE A 79 21.80 17.40 -2.35
N GLU A 80 21.79 18.56 -3.00
CA GLU A 80 20.59 19.12 -3.66
C GLU A 80 20.08 18.20 -4.77
N LEU A 81 20.97 17.57 -5.54
CA LEU A 81 20.58 16.59 -6.54
C LEU A 81 19.95 15.35 -5.89
N CYS A 82 20.59 14.79 -4.85
CA CYS A 82 20.05 13.68 -4.08
C CYS A 82 18.70 14.04 -3.43
N TYR A 83 18.56 15.27 -2.93
CA TYR A 83 17.33 15.78 -2.32
C TYR A 83 16.18 15.84 -3.33
N LYS A 84 16.41 16.33 -4.56
CA LYS A 84 15.41 16.28 -5.63
C LYS A 84 14.97 14.86 -5.97
N ASN A 85 15.92 13.92 -6.01
CA ASN A 85 15.62 12.50 -6.24
C ASN A 85 14.80 11.90 -5.11
N LEU A 86 15.10 12.25 -3.85
CA LEU A 86 14.34 11.85 -2.68
C LEU A 86 12.89 12.38 -2.74
N GLN A 87 12.71 13.66 -3.05
CA GLN A 87 11.38 14.27 -3.21
C GLN A 87 10.55 13.61 -4.32
N LYS A 88 11.20 13.28 -5.44
CA LYS A 88 10.55 12.55 -6.52
C LYS A 88 10.11 11.16 -6.06
N GLU A 89 11.01 10.43 -5.40
CA GLU A 89 10.74 9.09 -4.90
C GLU A 89 9.57 9.06 -3.89
N ILE A 90 9.51 10.03 -2.98
CA ILE A 90 8.38 10.19 -2.03
C ILE A 90 7.06 10.37 -2.79
N LYS A 91 7.03 11.24 -3.81
CA LYS A 91 5.82 11.48 -4.62
C LYS A 91 5.40 10.23 -5.36
N ASP A 92 6.35 9.56 -6.02
CA ASP A 92 6.10 8.35 -6.79
C ASP A 92 5.59 7.20 -5.87
N LEU A 93 6.16 7.04 -4.67
CA LEU A 93 5.68 6.04 -3.69
C LEU A 93 4.28 6.37 -3.15
N LYS A 94 3.96 7.65 -2.91
CA LYS A 94 2.59 8.08 -2.54
C LYS A 94 1.57 7.75 -3.62
N ILE A 95 1.90 7.98 -4.89
CA ILE A 95 1.03 7.64 -6.02
C ILE A 95 0.78 6.13 -6.09
N GLU A 96 1.82 5.30 -5.96
CA GLU A 96 1.66 3.84 -5.97
C GLU A 96 0.86 3.32 -4.76
N LYS A 97 1.04 3.93 -3.58
CA LYS A 97 0.19 3.64 -2.41
C LYS A 97 -1.28 3.95 -2.69
N GLU A 98 -1.59 5.13 -3.23
CA GLU A 98 -2.96 5.53 -3.55
C GLU A 98 -3.61 4.58 -4.59
N LYS A 99 -2.86 4.17 -5.62
CA LYS A 99 -3.33 3.17 -6.59
C LYS A 99 -3.64 1.83 -5.93
N THR A 100 -2.79 1.40 -5.00
CA THR A 100 -2.98 0.14 -4.27
C THR A 100 -4.20 0.22 -3.35
N GLU A 101 -4.43 1.36 -2.69
CA GLU A 101 -5.63 1.61 -1.87
C GLU A 101 -6.91 1.56 -2.70
N LYS A 102 -6.94 2.21 -3.88
CA LYS A 102 -8.06 2.11 -4.83
C LYS A 102 -8.30 0.67 -5.30
N PHE A 103 -7.23 -0.10 -5.50
CA PHE A 103 -7.36 -1.52 -5.84
C PHE A 103 -7.97 -2.32 -4.69
N ILE A 104 -7.60 -2.04 -3.43
CA ILE A 104 -8.24 -2.65 -2.25
C ILE A 104 -9.74 -2.30 -2.17
N GLU A 105 -10.12 -1.05 -2.47
CA GLU A 105 -11.53 -0.64 -2.56
C GLU A 105 -12.29 -1.45 -3.62
N PHE A 106 -11.69 -1.64 -4.80
CA PHE A 106 -12.25 -2.53 -5.82
C PHE A 106 -12.43 -3.96 -5.32
N LEU A 107 -11.47 -4.52 -4.57
CA LEU A 107 -11.61 -5.85 -3.98
C LEU A 107 -12.74 -5.91 -2.93
N ASN A 108 -12.98 -4.84 -2.17
CA ASN A 108 -14.09 -4.79 -1.21
C ASN A 108 -15.46 -4.86 -1.91
N LEU A 109 -15.59 -4.25 -3.10
CA LEU A 109 -16.80 -4.38 -3.91
C LEU A 109 -17.02 -5.84 -4.33
N ASN A 110 -15.98 -6.51 -4.83
CA ASN A 110 -16.04 -7.93 -5.19
C ASN A 110 -16.43 -8.80 -3.99
N PHE A 111 -15.84 -8.54 -2.81
CA PHE A 111 -16.19 -9.25 -1.57
C PHE A 111 -17.66 -9.07 -1.18
N THR A 112 -18.21 -7.87 -1.36
CA THR A 112 -19.63 -7.59 -1.10
C THR A 112 -20.53 -8.39 -2.04
N VAL A 113 -20.17 -8.46 -3.32
CA VAL A 113 -20.91 -9.25 -4.32
C VAL A 113 -20.85 -10.74 -3.99
N THR A 114 -19.67 -11.29 -3.70
CA THR A 114 -19.52 -12.71 -3.34
C THR A 114 -20.33 -13.06 -2.08
N ASN A 115 -20.33 -12.19 -1.05
CA ASN A 115 -21.14 -12.38 0.16
C ASN A 115 -22.64 -12.32 -0.13
N HIS A 116 -23.06 -11.42 -1.01
CA HIS A 116 -24.46 -11.33 -1.41
C HIS A 116 -24.89 -12.60 -2.17
N CYS A 117 -24.07 -13.10 -3.08
CA CYS A 117 -24.29 -14.37 -3.78
C CYS A 117 -24.40 -15.54 -2.80
N LEU A 118 -23.55 -15.60 -1.78
CA LEU A 118 -23.65 -16.62 -0.72
C LEU A 118 -24.96 -16.47 0.08
N SER A 119 -25.34 -15.24 0.44
CA SER A 119 -26.58 -14.96 1.20
C SER A 119 -27.83 -15.41 0.44
N ILE A 120 -27.94 -15.08 -0.86
CA ILE A 120 -29.05 -15.53 -1.72
C ILE A 120 -29.13 -17.06 -1.79
N ARG A 121 -27.99 -17.73 -1.75
CA ARG A 121 -27.95 -19.20 -1.78
C ARG A 121 -28.36 -19.81 -0.44
N ASP A 122 -28.03 -19.16 0.67
CA ASP A 122 -28.45 -19.58 2.01
C ASP A 122 -29.96 -19.39 2.23
N GLU A 123 -30.64 -18.57 1.42
CA GLU A 123 -32.11 -18.46 1.40
C GLU A 123 -32.81 -19.67 0.75
N ARG A 124 -32.06 -20.59 0.11
CA ARG A 124 -32.65 -21.81 -0.47
C ARG A 124 -33.24 -22.68 0.64
N GLY A 125 -34.39 -23.29 0.36
CA GLY A 125 -35.14 -24.09 1.33
C GLY A 125 -34.96 -25.60 1.14
N ALA A 126 -35.19 -26.33 2.23
CA ALA A 126 -35.34 -27.79 2.25
C ALA A 126 -34.23 -28.53 1.49
N THR A 127 -34.60 -29.35 0.50
CA THR A 127 -33.68 -30.18 -0.27
C THR A 127 -32.84 -29.41 -1.28
N ASP A 128 -33.19 -28.15 -1.57
CA ASP A 128 -32.41 -27.30 -2.49
C ASP A 128 -31.26 -26.56 -1.77
N LEU A 129 -31.28 -26.51 -0.43
CA LEU A 129 -30.15 -26.08 0.39
C LEU A 129 -29.12 -27.22 0.49
N CYS A 130 -28.37 -27.44 -0.58
CA CYS A 130 -27.36 -28.48 -0.63
C CYS A 130 -25.94 -27.91 -0.84
N HIS A 131 -24.94 -28.66 -0.39
CA HIS A 131 -23.53 -28.36 -0.64
C HIS A 131 -23.17 -28.69 -2.09
N ASP A 132 -23.48 -27.77 -3.00
CA ASP A 132 -23.11 -27.88 -4.40
C ASP A 132 -21.73 -27.25 -4.70
N ILE A 133 -21.22 -27.55 -5.90
CA ILE A 133 -19.93 -27.04 -6.38
C ILE A 133 -19.94 -25.51 -6.42
N ALA A 134 -21.07 -24.88 -6.75
CA ALA A 134 -21.18 -23.42 -6.79
C ALA A 134 -20.96 -22.77 -5.42
N SER A 135 -21.49 -23.37 -4.34
CA SER A 135 -21.27 -22.87 -2.98
C SER A 135 -19.81 -23.02 -2.54
N ILE A 136 -19.16 -24.11 -2.96
CA ILE A 136 -17.73 -24.34 -2.68
C ILE A 136 -16.88 -23.30 -3.40
N GLU A 137 -17.11 -23.08 -4.70
CA GLU A 137 -16.35 -22.11 -5.48
C GLU A 137 -16.57 -20.65 -5.01
N LEU A 138 -17.77 -20.29 -4.57
CA LEU A 138 -18.03 -18.98 -3.96
C LEU A 138 -17.30 -18.78 -2.63
N LYS A 139 -17.23 -19.81 -1.77
CA LYS A 139 -16.43 -19.76 -0.53
C LYS A 139 -14.92 -19.69 -0.82
N ASN A 140 -14.46 -20.39 -1.86
CA ASN A 140 -13.08 -20.29 -2.32
C ASN A 140 -12.76 -18.88 -2.84
N GLU A 141 -13.68 -18.26 -3.60
CA GLU A 141 -13.56 -16.87 -4.06
C GLU A 141 -13.48 -15.89 -2.87
N GLN A 142 -14.38 -16.03 -1.90
CA GLN A 142 -14.38 -15.22 -0.68
C GLN A 142 -13.05 -15.33 0.08
N THR A 143 -12.57 -16.56 0.29
CA THR A 143 -11.29 -16.82 0.99
C THR A 143 -10.10 -16.24 0.22
N THR A 144 -10.13 -16.33 -1.11
CA THR A 144 -9.08 -15.78 -1.98
C THR A 144 -9.06 -14.26 -1.91
N LEU A 145 -10.22 -13.61 -2.03
CA LEU A 145 -10.37 -12.16 -1.87
C LEU A 145 -9.86 -11.66 -0.52
N GLU A 146 -10.16 -12.36 0.58
CA GLU A 146 -9.70 -11.98 1.92
C GLU A 146 -8.18 -12.08 2.06
N LYS A 147 -7.57 -13.18 1.57
CA LYS A 147 -6.10 -13.33 1.57
C LYS A 147 -5.41 -12.23 0.77
N LEU A 148 -5.97 -11.88 -0.39
CA LEU A 148 -5.44 -10.84 -1.27
C LEU A 148 -5.55 -9.45 -0.63
N LYS A 149 -6.70 -9.14 -0.02
CA LYS A 149 -6.92 -7.90 0.72
C LYS A 149 -5.92 -7.76 1.87
N ASN A 150 -5.69 -8.82 2.65
CA ASN A 150 -4.74 -8.80 3.76
C ASN A 150 -3.30 -8.58 3.28
N LEU A 151 -2.90 -9.25 2.20
CA LEU A 151 -1.59 -9.07 1.57
C LEU A 151 -1.37 -7.61 1.14
N LEU A 152 -2.31 -7.04 0.38
CA LEU A 152 -2.21 -5.68 -0.14
C LEU A 152 -2.27 -4.64 0.98
N SER A 153 -3.08 -4.87 2.01
CA SER A 153 -3.14 -3.98 3.19
C SER A 153 -1.80 -3.94 3.93
N GLY A 154 -1.14 -5.10 4.10
CA GLY A 154 0.19 -5.16 4.69
C GLY A 154 1.24 -4.43 3.85
N VAL A 155 1.16 -4.54 2.52
CA VAL A 155 2.05 -3.80 1.61
C VAL A 155 1.78 -2.28 1.67
N CYS A 156 0.53 -1.84 1.74
CA CYS A 156 0.18 -0.44 1.94
C CYS A 156 0.71 0.12 3.27
N GLN A 157 0.66 -0.67 4.34
CA GLN A 157 1.23 -0.31 5.63
C GLN A 157 2.76 -0.13 5.54
N ASN A 158 3.46 -1.06 4.90
CA ASN A 158 4.90 -0.94 4.66
C ASN A 158 5.24 0.32 3.84
N ALA A 159 4.42 0.65 2.83
CA ALA A 159 4.59 1.86 2.04
C ALA A 159 4.37 3.13 2.86
N TRP A 160 3.38 3.15 3.75
CA TRP A 160 3.15 4.26 4.68
C TRP A 160 4.35 4.49 5.61
N GLU A 161 4.89 3.43 6.21
CA GLU A 161 6.08 3.52 7.07
C GLU A 161 7.32 4.00 6.30
N MET A 162 7.51 3.52 5.07
CA MET A 162 8.60 3.98 4.21
C MET A 162 8.45 5.46 3.85
N ILE A 163 7.23 5.93 3.52
CA ILE A 163 6.97 7.35 3.25
C ILE A 163 7.37 8.21 4.47
N ASN A 164 6.95 7.83 5.67
CA ASN A 164 7.30 8.58 6.89
C ASN A 164 8.82 8.66 7.10
N LYS A 165 9.54 7.54 6.88
CA LYS A 165 11.01 7.50 6.98
C LYS A 165 11.67 8.42 5.95
N LEU A 166 11.18 8.43 4.72
CA LEU A 166 11.70 9.29 3.66
C LEU A 166 11.41 10.78 3.92
N GLU A 167 10.23 11.12 4.46
CA GLU A 167 9.86 12.49 4.84
C GLU A 167 10.71 13.02 6.01
N GLU A 168 10.98 12.17 7.01
CA GLU A 168 11.91 12.52 8.09
C GLU A 168 13.32 12.80 7.54
N LEU A 169 13.78 11.95 6.63
CA LEU A 169 15.06 12.14 5.94
C LEU A 169 15.05 13.45 5.13
N GLU A 170 13.96 13.76 4.44
CA GLU A 170 13.80 15.01 3.68
C GLU A 170 14.00 16.24 4.57
N ILE A 171 13.36 16.27 5.74
CA ILE A 171 13.51 17.37 6.71
C ILE A 171 14.98 17.49 7.18
N ASN A 172 15.63 16.38 7.46
CA ASN A 172 17.02 16.36 7.92
C ASN A 172 17.99 16.86 6.84
N VAL A 173 17.78 16.46 5.58
CA VAL A 173 18.58 16.92 4.44
C VAL A 173 18.35 18.41 4.17
N ALA A 174 17.11 18.89 4.26
CA ALA A 174 16.80 20.31 4.11
C ALA A 174 17.52 21.17 5.17
N LYS A 175 17.57 20.70 6.43
CA LYS A 175 18.33 21.36 7.50
C LYS A 175 19.83 21.38 7.23
N ASP A 176 20.41 20.30 6.72
CA ASP A 176 21.83 20.27 6.34
C ASP A 176 22.13 21.26 5.21
N LEU A 177 21.29 21.29 4.17
CA LEU A 177 21.42 22.25 3.06
C LEU A 177 21.34 23.70 3.54
N GLN A 178 20.45 24.02 4.49
CA GLN A 178 20.40 25.35 5.11
C GLN A 178 21.70 25.69 5.85
N LYS A 179 22.28 24.74 6.59
CA LYS A 179 23.57 24.94 7.26
C LYS A 179 24.68 25.21 6.24
N LYS A 180 24.76 24.43 5.16
CA LYS A 180 25.75 24.65 4.09
C LYS A 180 25.57 26.02 3.41
N ASN A 181 24.34 26.44 3.15
CA ASN A 181 24.04 27.78 2.60
C ASN A 181 24.52 28.89 3.54
N ASN A 182 24.27 28.76 4.84
CA ASN A 182 24.74 29.73 5.82
C ASN A 182 26.28 29.80 5.84
N THR A 183 26.97 28.66 5.82
CA THR A 183 28.44 28.61 5.77
C THR A 183 28.99 29.28 4.51
N ILE A 184 28.41 28.99 3.33
CA ILE A 184 28.83 29.63 2.07
C ILE A 184 28.62 31.16 2.12
N ASN A 185 27.54 31.63 2.74
CA ASN A 185 27.27 33.06 2.92
C ASN A 185 28.29 33.72 3.85
N ILE A 186 28.63 33.07 4.96
CA ILE A 186 29.68 33.54 5.87
C ILE A 186 31.02 33.62 5.14
N ASP A 187 31.45 32.55 4.47
CA ASP A 187 32.74 32.52 3.76
C ASP A 187 32.80 33.53 2.61
N SER A 188 31.67 33.79 1.95
CA SER A 188 31.59 34.82 0.90
C SER A 188 31.77 36.22 1.48
N LYS A 189 31.10 36.54 2.59
CA LYS A 189 31.30 37.81 3.29
C LYS A 189 32.73 37.98 3.78
N LEU A 190 33.35 36.91 4.29
CA LEU A 190 34.75 36.95 4.73
C LEU A 190 35.71 37.25 3.58
N LEU A 191 35.47 36.70 2.39
CA LEU A 191 36.28 36.97 1.19
C LEU A 191 36.08 38.40 0.64
N GLU A 192 34.94 39.03 0.90
CA GLU A 192 34.68 40.44 0.56
C GLU A 192 35.38 41.41 1.52
N MET A 193 35.71 40.97 2.74
CA MET A 193 36.38 41.81 3.73
C MET A 193 37.84 42.06 3.33
N THR A 194 38.25 43.32 3.43
CA THR A 194 39.62 43.78 3.20
C THR A 194 40.16 44.50 4.42
N LYS A 195 41.48 44.71 4.48
CA LYS A 195 42.15 45.49 5.55
C LYS A 195 41.64 46.93 5.72
N ASN A 196 40.89 47.45 4.76
CA ASN A 196 40.30 48.80 4.78
C ASN A 196 38.79 48.78 5.08
N SER A 197 38.22 47.63 5.45
CA SER A 197 36.78 47.50 5.70
C SER A 197 36.38 48.08 7.06
N ASN A 198 35.26 48.79 7.13
CA ASN A 198 34.81 49.49 8.35
C ASN A 198 34.49 48.56 9.55
N ASN A 199 34.22 47.27 9.30
CA ASN A 199 33.78 46.30 10.31
C ASN A 199 34.91 45.40 10.86
N ILE A 200 36.18 45.78 10.70
CA ILE A 200 37.31 45.06 11.30
C ILE A 200 37.63 45.63 12.69
N THR A 201 37.73 44.76 13.70
CA THR A 201 38.10 45.16 15.07
C THR A 201 38.99 44.09 15.70
N LEU A 202 39.81 44.48 16.68
CA LEU A 202 40.49 43.52 17.54
C LEU A 202 39.46 42.69 18.31
N LYS A 203 39.69 41.38 18.41
CA LYS A 203 38.81 40.46 19.12
C LYS A 203 39.45 40.05 20.45
N PRO A 204 38.70 39.93 21.55
CA PRO A 204 39.26 39.59 22.87
C PRO A 204 39.95 38.22 22.92
N ASP A 205 39.41 37.23 22.20
CA ASP A 205 39.97 35.87 22.10
C ASP A 205 39.79 35.34 20.66
N PRO A 206 40.72 35.67 19.73
CA PRO A 206 40.61 35.29 18.32
C PRO A 206 40.93 33.82 18.05
N LEU A 207 41.62 33.14 18.99
CA LEU A 207 42.03 31.74 18.87
C LEU A 207 41.12 30.79 19.65
N ARG A 208 39.97 31.30 20.13
CA ARG A 208 38.95 30.51 20.80
C ARG A 208 38.54 29.30 19.96
N VAL A 209 38.62 28.11 20.56
CA VAL A 209 38.05 26.88 20.00
C VAL A 209 36.80 26.50 20.83
N PRO A 210 35.59 26.68 20.28
CA PRO A 210 34.37 26.17 20.89
C PRO A 210 34.44 24.66 21.14
N LYS A 211 33.82 24.19 22.24
CA LYS A 211 33.83 22.77 22.65
C LYS A 211 33.26 21.82 21.59
N ASP A 212 32.33 22.30 20.77
CA ASP A 212 31.62 21.50 19.77
C ASP A 212 32.25 21.58 18.36
N PHE A 213 33.53 21.94 18.26
CA PHE A 213 34.23 21.96 16.98
C PHE A 213 34.32 20.56 16.38
N ASN A 214 33.88 20.43 15.13
CA ASN A 214 34.02 19.20 14.37
C ASN A 214 35.33 19.24 13.58
N THR A 215 36.03 18.11 13.52
CA THR A 215 37.18 17.97 12.63
C THR A 215 36.74 17.92 11.17
N TYR A 216 37.66 18.17 10.25
CA TYR A 216 37.40 18.09 8.83
C TYR A 216 36.94 16.68 8.42
N GLU A 217 37.58 15.65 8.96
CA GLU A 217 37.27 14.25 8.68
C GLU A 217 35.83 13.93 9.09
N LYS A 218 35.41 14.41 10.26
CA LYS A 218 34.04 14.23 10.75
C LYS A 218 33.02 14.96 9.87
N TRP A 219 33.31 16.17 9.41
CA TRP A 219 32.44 16.89 8.46
C TRP A 219 32.32 16.15 7.12
N LEU A 220 33.44 15.64 6.59
CA LEU A 220 33.46 14.94 5.32
C LEU A 220 32.70 13.61 5.43
N GLN A 221 32.86 12.90 6.54
CA GLN A 221 32.11 11.69 6.85
C GLN A 221 30.61 11.98 6.89
N GLN A 222 30.17 13.02 7.60
CA GLN A 222 28.75 13.41 7.63
C GLN A 222 28.17 13.71 6.24
N CYS A 223 28.94 14.36 5.36
CA CYS A 223 28.48 14.62 3.99
C CYS A 223 28.30 13.32 3.18
N ASN A 224 29.22 12.36 3.34
CA ASN A 224 29.12 11.05 2.72
C ASN A 224 27.95 10.23 3.29
N ASP A 225 27.80 10.21 4.62
CA ASP A 225 26.74 9.46 5.31
C ASP A 225 25.35 9.94 4.88
N ILE A 226 25.14 11.25 4.77
CA ILE A 226 23.87 11.81 4.28
C ILE A 226 23.60 11.33 2.85
N LYS A 227 24.59 11.44 1.97
CA LYS A 227 24.45 11.00 0.56
C LYS A 227 24.11 9.51 0.48
N GLN A 228 24.87 8.66 1.16
CA GLN A 228 24.66 7.21 1.17
C GLN A 228 23.29 6.85 1.76
N ARG A 229 22.88 7.52 2.83
CA ARG A 229 21.57 7.30 3.44
C ARG A 229 20.44 7.62 2.46
N ILE A 230 20.52 8.73 1.73
CA ILE A 230 19.53 9.07 0.69
C ILE A 230 19.50 7.99 -0.40
N GLU A 231 20.65 7.57 -0.90
CA GLU A 231 20.74 6.56 -1.98
C GLU A 231 20.18 5.20 -1.53
N ASN A 232 20.49 4.77 -0.30
CA ASN A 232 20.02 3.51 0.27
C ASN A 232 18.50 3.51 0.52
N GLU A 233 17.95 4.59 1.07
CA GLU A 233 16.51 4.68 1.33
C GLU A 233 15.71 4.77 0.01
N ILE A 234 16.22 5.50 -0.99
CA ILE A 234 15.62 5.51 -2.33
C ILE A 234 15.64 4.10 -2.95
N LEU A 235 16.74 3.36 -2.82
CA LEU A 235 16.82 1.99 -3.32
C LEU A 235 15.81 1.06 -2.62
N SER A 236 15.68 1.19 -1.30
CA SER A 236 14.70 0.43 -0.53
C SER A 236 13.26 0.76 -0.94
N SER A 237 12.95 2.04 -1.16
CA SER A 237 11.65 2.50 -1.65
C SER A 237 11.34 1.96 -3.05
N LYS A 238 12.31 1.98 -3.97
CA LYS A 238 12.15 1.41 -5.32
C LYS A 238 11.80 -0.07 -5.28
N LYS A 239 12.53 -0.85 -4.48
CA LYS A 239 12.23 -2.28 -4.29
C LYS A 239 10.83 -2.48 -3.73
N LEU A 240 10.40 -1.65 -2.77
CA LEU A 240 9.06 -1.72 -2.23
C LEU A 240 8.00 -1.48 -3.31
N ARG A 241 8.19 -0.48 -4.20
CA ARG A 241 7.27 -0.26 -5.32
C ARG A 241 7.22 -1.43 -6.31
N GLU A 242 8.35 -2.05 -6.61
CA GLU A 242 8.37 -3.28 -7.43
C GLU A 242 7.56 -4.40 -6.77
N THR A 243 7.69 -4.56 -5.45
CA THR A 243 6.88 -5.52 -4.68
C THR A 243 5.41 -5.11 -4.54
N MET A 244 5.03 -3.85 -4.81
CA MET A 244 3.62 -3.43 -4.86
C MET A 244 2.96 -3.83 -6.18
N PHE A 245 3.70 -3.74 -7.28
CA PHE A 245 3.15 -3.96 -8.63
C PHE A 245 2.93 -5.45 -8.96
N VAL A 246 3.91 -6.31 -8.65
CA VAL A 246 3.86 -7.73 -9.04
C VAL A 246 2.67 -8.48 -8.41
N PRO A 247 2.37 -8.32 -7.09
CA PRO A 247 1.21 -8.97 -6.49
C PRO A 247 -0.09 -8.51 -7.10
N GLN A 248 -0.25 -7.24 -7.49
CA GLN A 248 -1.49 -6.74 -8.11
C GLN A 248 -1.83 -7.48 -9.40
N ILE A 249 -0.85 -7.65 -10.30
CA ILE A 249 -1.08 -8.39 -11.57
C ILE A 249 -1.44 -9.84 -11.28
N LYS A 250 -0.68 -10.49 -10.38
CA LYS A 250 -0.96 -11.87 -10.00
C LYS A 250 -2.37 -12.00 -9.40
N THR A 251 -2.75 -11.05 -8.55
CA THR A 251 -4.07 -10.97 -7.92
C THR A 251 -5.18 -10.90 -8.96
N ILE A 252 -5.03 -10.05 -9.98
CA ILE A 252 -6.03 -9.92 -11.05
C ILE A 252 -6.19 -11.25 -11.79
N ASN A 253 -5.10 -11.92 -12.13
CA ASN A 253 -5.16 -13.20 -12.83
C ASN A 253 -5.81 -14.31 -11.97
N ASP A 254 -5.44 -14.39 -10.69
CA ASP A 254 -6.00 -15.35 -9.74
C ASP A 254 -7.53 -15.11 -9.56
N LEU A 255 -7.95 -13.84 -9.51
CA LEU A 255 -9.36 -13.47 -9.44
C LEU A 255 -10.15 -13.80 -10.70
N LEU A 256 -9.60 -13.51 -11.88
CA LEU A 256 -10.25 -13.86 -13.16
C LEU A 256 -10.45 -15.37 -13.26
N ALA A 257 -9.41 -16.15 -12.94
CA ALA A 257 -9.50 -17.62 -12.96
C ALA A 257 -10.53 -18.15 -11.95
N GLN A 258 -10.63 -17.54 -10.77
CA GLN A 258 -11.63 -17.94 -9.77
C GLN A 258 -13.04 -17.53 -10.19
N ASN A 259 -13.20 -16.34 -10.78
CA ASN A 259 -14.47 -15.85 -11.30
C ASN A 259 -15.02 -16.76 -12.41
N ASP A 260 -14.16 -17.25 -13.31
CA ASP A 260 -14.54 -18.20 -14.35
C ASP A 260 -15.07 -19.53 -13.77
N LYS A 261 -14.44 -20.05 -12.71
CA LYS A 261 -14.90 -21.27 -12.02
C LYS A 261 -16.25 -21.05 -11.34
N VAL A 262 -16.43 -19.93 -10.66
CA VAL A 262 -17.69 -19.55 -10.02
C VAL A 262 -18.79 -19.40 -11.07
N ASN A 263 -18.54 -18.67 -12.16
CA ASN A 263 -19.51 -18.50 -13.24
C ASN A 263 -19.90 -19.83 -13.89
N TYR A 264 -18.93 -20.69 -14.17
CA TYR A 264 -19.19 -22.02 -14.73
C TYR A 264 -20.06 -22.86 -13.79
N SER A 265 -19.71 -22.93 -12.51
CA SER A 265 -20.45 -23.72 -11.53
C SER A 265 -21.87 -23.19 -11.30
N LEU A 266 -22.07 -21.86 -11.29
CA LEU A 266 -23.38 -21.23 -11.23
C LEU A 266 -24.23 -21.54 -12.47
N ARG A 267 -23.68 -21.40 -13.68
CA ARG A 267 -24.39 -21.75 -14.93
C ARG A 267 -24.83 -23.21 -14.95
N ARG A 268 -23.95 -24.10 -14.51
CA ARG A 268 -24.28 -25.53 -14.39
C ARG A 268 -25.42 -25.75 -13.39
N ARG A 269 -25.40 -25.09 -12.22
CA ARG A 269 -26.47 -25.21 -11.23
C ARG A 269 -27.81 -24.68 -11.74
N ILE A 270 -27.79 -23.58 -12.50
CA ILE A 270 -28.99 -23.03 -13.16
C ILE A 270 -29.58 -24.09 -14.11
N TYR A 271 -28.75 -24.65 -15.00
CA TYR A 271 -29.18 -25.70 -15.92
C TYR A 271 -29.76 -26.93 -15.20
N ASP A 272 -29.09 -27.42 -14.15
CA ASP A 272 -29.57 -28.57 -13.38
C ASP A 272 -30.93 -28.26 -12.72
N THR A 273 -31.12 -27.04 -12.23
CA THR A 273 -32.38 -26.59 -11.61
C THR A 273 -33.51 -26.52 -12.64
N GLU A 274 -33.26 -25.94 -13.81
CA GLU A 274 -34.24 -25.87 -14.91
C GLU A 274 -34.62 -27.26 -15.41
N ARG A 275 -33.65 -28.15 -15.56
CA ARG A 275 -33.91 -29.54 -15.99
C ARG A 275 -34.79 -30.27 -14.98
N ILE A 276 -34.49 -30.18 -13.68
CA ILE A 276 -35.30 -30.82 -12.63
C ILE A 276 -36.70 -30.20 -12.58
N LYS A 277 -36.83 -28.88 -12.74
CA LYS A 277 -38.14 -28.22 -12.80
C LYS A 277 -38.98 -28.77 -13.95
N ASN A 278 -38.44 -28.84 -15.16
CA ASN A 278 -39.16 -29.35 -16.33
C ASN A 278 -39.59 -30.81 -16.15
N GLU A 279 -38.71 -31.64 -15.56
CA GLU A 279 -39.04 -33.04 -15.23
C GLU A 279 -40.18 -33.10 -14.21
N LEU A 280 -40.14 -32.30 -13.13
CA LEU A 280 -41.21 -32.28 -12.12
C LEU A 280 -42.53 -31.76 -12.68
N GLU A 281 -42.52 -30.78 -13.57
CA GLU A 281 -43.71 -30.30 -14.27
C GLU A 281 -44.31 -31.40 -15.17
N TRP A 282 -43.47 -32.15 -15.87
CA TRP A 282 -43.90 -33.30 -16.67
C TRP A 282 -44.49 -34.43 -15.81
N GLN A 283 -43.81 -34.79 -14.72
CA GLN A 283 -44.30 -35.80 -13.75
C GLN A 283 -45.64 -35.38 -13.14
N LYS A 284 -45.79 -34.10 -12.77
CA LYS A 284 -47.04 -33.55 -12.25
C LYS A 284 -48.16 -33.67 -13.27
N TRP A 285 -47.90 -33.34 -14.54
CA TRP A 285 -48.88 -33.45 -15.60
C TRP A 285 -49.34 -34.90 -15.83
N ASN A 286 -48.40 -35.85 -15.85
CA ASN A 286 -48.72 -37.28 -15.94
C ASN A 286 -49.56 -37.74 -14.75
N MET A 287 -49.16 -37.38 -13.52
CA MET A 287 -49.88 -37.77 -12.30
C MET A 287 -51.32 -37.21 -12.28
N LEU A 288 -51.53 -35.97 -12.73
CA LEU A 288 -52.87 -35.40 -12.86
C LEU A 288 -53.70 -36.12 -13.93
N THR A 289 -53.09 -36.43 -15.07
CA THR A 289 -53.75 -37.17 -16.15
C THR A 289 -54.15 -38.57 -15.71
N ASP A 290 -53.25 -39.27 -15.00
CA ASP A 290 -53.54 -40.59 -14.47
C ASP A 290 -54.57 -40.54 -13.36
N LYS A 291 -54.52 -39.52 -12.49
CA LYS A 291 -55.59 -39.27 -11.51
C LYS A 291 -56.96 -39.14 -12.19
N ASP A 292 -57.07 -38.37 -13.28
CA ASP A 292 -58.34 -38.20 -14.00
C ASP A 292 -58.81 -39.52 -14.65
N LYS A 293 -57.89 -40.32 -15.19
CA LYS A 293 -58.22 -41.68 -15.68
C LYS A 293 -58.71 -42.57 -14.53
N PHE A 294 -58.00 -42.57 -13.40
CA PHE A 294 -58.38 -43.36 -12.23
C PHE A 294 -59.75 -42.96 -11.68
N LEU A 295 -60.07 -41.67 -11.63
CA LEU A 295 -61.40 -41.19 -11.22
C LEU A 295 -62.50 -41.67 -12.18
N LYS A 296 -62.27 -41.62 -13.50
CA LYS A 296 -63.21 -42.17 -14.49
C LYS A 296 -63.39 -43.68 -14.38
N GLU A 297 -62.33 -44.42 -14.06
CA GLU A 297 -62.43 -45.86 -13.82
C GLU A 297 -63.23 -46.18 -12.54
N ILE A 298 -63.09 -45.37 -11.48
CA ILE A 298 -63.94 -45.48 -10.29
C ILE A 298 -65.41 -45.24 -10.65
N GLU A 299 -65.71 -44.18 -11.41
CA GLU A 299 -67.07 -43.90 -11.87
C GLU A 299 -67.65 -45.05 -12.72
N LYS A 300 -66.83 -45.63 -13.61
CA LYS A 300 -67.24 -46.82 -14.38
C LYS A 300 -67.52 -48.03 -13.50
N LEU A 301 -66.72 -48.26 -12.46
CA LEU A 301 -66.96 -49.35 -11.49
C LEU A 301 -68.25 -49.12 -10.69
N GLU A 302 -68.50 -47.88 -10.26
CA GLU A 302 -69.73 -47.48 -9.57
C GLU A 302 -70.96 -47.68 -10.47
N ASN A 303 -70.89 -47.23 -11.73
CA ASN A 303 -71.94 -47.44 -12.73
C ASN A 303 -72.16 -48.92 -13.04
N ALA A 304 -71.09 -49.71 -13.18
CA ALA A 304 -71.18 -51.14 -13.41
C ALA A 304 -71.87 -51.87 -12.25
N LEU A 305 -71.65 -51.43 -11.00
CA LEU A 305 -72.33 -51.95 -9.83
C LEU A 305 -73.82 -51.58 -9.84
N PHE A 306 -74.14 -50.32 -10.14
CA PHE A 306 -75.52 -49.84 -10.28
C PHE A 306 -76.30 -50.64 -11.34
N GLU A 307 -75.69 -50.87 -12.51
CA GLU A 307 -76.25 -51.67 -13.60
C GLU A 307 -76.57 -53.13 -13.18
N LYS A 308 -75.90 -53.69 -12.16
CA LYS A 308 -76.21 -55.04 -11.63
C LYS A 308 -77.40 -55.07 -10.67
N LEU A 309 -77.88 -53.93 -10.20
CA LEU A 309 -79.02 -53.85 -9.28
C LEU A 309 -80.31 -54.35 -9.96
N ASN A 310 -80.62 -53.86 -11.16
CA ASN A 310 -81.85 -54.22 -11.87
C ASN A 310 -81.93 -55.72 -12.23
N PRO A 311 -80.90 -56.35 -12.82
CA PRO A 311 -80.90 -57.81 -13.03
C PRO A 311 -81.04 -58.59 -11.72
N LYS A 312 -80.40 -58.14 -10.64
CA LYS A 312 -80.50 -58.80 -9.34
C LYS A 312 -81.93 -58.74 -8.79
N MET A 313 -82.56 -57.56 -8.80
CA MET A 313 -83.96 -57.38 -8.40
C MET A 313 -84.90 -58.22 -9.26
N LEU A 314 -84.66 -58.31 -10.57
CA LEU A 314 -85.45 -59.12 -11.49
C LEU A 314 -85.39 -60.62 -11.14
N VAL A 315 -84.19 -61.15 -10.87
CA VAL A 315 -84.02 -62.57 -10.49
C VAL A 315 -84.64 -62.83 -9.12
N GLU A 316 -84.44 -61.95 -8.15
CA GLU A 316 -85.05 -62.06 -6.81
C GLU A 316 -86.59 -62.05 -6.89
N THR A 317 -87.16 -61.13 -7.67
CA THR A 317 -88.62 -61.06 -7.89
C THR A 317 -89.12 -62.31 -8.60
N ARG A 318 -88.42 -62.79 -9.65
CA ARG A 318 -88.78 -64.05 -10.35
C ARG A 318 -88.70 -65.27 -9.44
N CYS A 319 -87.75 -65.31 -8.50
CA CYS A 319 -87.68 -66.35 -7.49
C CYS A 319 -88.88 -66.29 -6.54
N GLU A 320 -89.23 -65.10 -6.06
CA GLU A 320 -90.36 -64.87 -5.13
C GLU A 320 -91.71 -65.19 -5.76
N GLU A 321 -91.99 -64.65 -6.95
CA GLU A 321 -93.25 -64.88 -7.68
C GLU A 321 -93.50 -66.38 -7.93
N ARG A 322 -92.44 -67.16 -8.10
CA ARG A 322 -92.52 -68.62 -8.29
C ARG A 322 -92.86 -69.39 -7.01
N LEU A 323 -92.82 -68.77 -5.83
CA LEU A 323 -93.23 -69.39 -4.56
C LEU A 323 -94.75 -69.43 -4.37
N TYR A 324 -95.50 -68.58 -5.08
CA TYR A 324 -96.97 -68.56 -5.04
C TYR A 324 -97.63 -69.65 -5.91
N ARG A 325 -96.85 -70.61 -6.45
CA ARG A 325 -97.41 -71.75 -7.19
C ARG A 325 -98.05 -72.74 -6.22
N ASP A 326 -99.27 -73.20 -6.51
CA ASP A 326 -100.03 -74.08 -5.62
C ASP A 326 -99.75 -75.58 -5.86
N GLY A 327 -99.74 -76.36 -4.77
CA GLY A 327 -99.73 -77.82 -4.81
C GLY A 327 -98.48 -78.43 -5.48
N ILE A 328 -98.70 -79.33 -6.45
CA ILE A 328 -97.63 -80.06 -7.15
C ILE A 328 -96.82 -79.14 -8.08
N GLU A 329 -97.40 -78.01 -8.52
CA GLU A 329 -96.73 -77.03 -9.38
C GLU A 329 -95.63 -76.23 -8.64
N LEU A 330 -95.59 -76.29 -7.30
CA LEU A 330 -94.48 -75.82 -6.47
C LEU A 330 -93.28 -76.78 -6.56
N CYS A 331 -92.75 -76.90 -7.78
CA CYS A 331 -91.68 -77.81 -8.11
C CYS A 331 -90.35 -77.06 -8.30
N LEU A 332 -89.26 -77.68 -7.83
CA LEU A 332 -87.89 -77.26 -8.07
C LEU A 332 -87.45 -77.71 -9.48
N ASP A 333 -88.03 -77.06 -10.49
CA ASP A 333 -87.78 -77.33 -11.89
C ASP A 333 -86.45 -76.72 -12.38
N LYS A 334 -86.06 -77.07 -13.61
CA LYS A 334 -84.83 -76.57 -14.25
C LYS A 334 -84.77 -75.04 -14.27
N THR A 335 -85.92 -74.37 -14.41
CA THR A 335 -86.03 -72.91 -14.41
C THR A 335 -85.70 -72.33 -13.02
N THR A 336 -86.23 -72.90 -11.94
CA THR A 336 -85.93 -72.46 -10.56
C THR A 336 -84.45 -72.66 -10.22
N VAL A 337 -83.86 -73.79 -10.62
CA VAL A 337 -82.41 -74.03 -10.47
C VAL A 337 -81.59 -73.03 -11.29
N GLY A 338 -82.05 -72.68 -12.49
CA GLY A 338 -81.43 -71.66 -13.34
C GLY A 338 -81.40 -70.28 -12.68
N LEU A 339 -82.52 -69.84 -12.09
CA LEU A 339 -82.63 -68.56 -11.38
C LEU A 339 -81.74 -68.51 -10.12
N HIS A 340 -81.64 -69.60 -9.35
CA HIS A 340 -80.70 -69.67 -8.23
C HIS A 340 -79.24 -69.53 -8.67
N LYS A 341 -78.86 -70.16 -9.78
CA LYS A 341 -77.52 -70.03 -10.35
C LYS A 341 -77.23 -68.61 -10.84
N GLU A 342 -78.21 -67.98 -11.50
CA GLU A 342 -78.13 -66.57 -11.94
C GLU A 342 -77.95 -65.63 -10.74
N HIS A 343 -78.73 -65.82 -9.66
CA HIS A 343 -78.61 -65.04 -8.43
C HIS A 343 -77.22 -65.19 -7.79
N PHE A 344 -76.68 -66.40 -7.69
CA PHE A 344 -75.33 -66.63 -7.15
C PHE A 344 -74.25 -65.96 -8.01
N GLN A 345 -74.37 -66.03 -9.34
CA GLN A 345 -73.45 -65.35 -10.26
C GLN A 345 -73.52 -63.81 -10.12
N LEU A 346 -74.72 -63.25 -9.99
CA LEU A 346 -74.91 -61.81 -9.76
C LEU A 346 -74.34 -61.36 -8.41
N ASN A 347 -74.50 -62.16 -7.34
CA ASN A 347 -73.87 -61.87 -6.05
C ASN A 347 -72.34 -61.92 -6.13
N ASN A 348 -71.77 -62.92 -6.80
CA ASN A 348 -70.33 -63.02 -6.94
C ASN A 348 -69.75 -61.86 -7.77
N THR A 349 -70.37 -61.51 -8.89
CA THR A 349 -69.92 -60.37 -9.72
C THR A 349 -70.06 -59.03 -9.00
N THR A 350 -71.15 -58.83 -8.23
CA THR A 350 -71.33 -57.64 -7.38
C THR A 350 -70.27 -57.57 -6.27
N LYS A 351 -69.93 -58.72 -5.67
CA LYS A 351 -68.86 -58.80 -4.67
C LYS A 351 -67.50 -58.46 -5.29
N MET A 352 -67.16 -59.02 -6.45
CA MET A 352 -65.91 -58.72 -7.15
C MET A 352 -65.78 -57.24 -7.51
N LEU A 353 -66.88 -56.60 -7.96
CA LEU A 353 -66.89 -55.16 -8.26
C LEU A 353 -66.71 -54.32 -6.98
N ASN A 354 -67.39 -54.67 -5.89
CA ASN A 354 -67.21 -54.01 -4.58
C ASN A 354 -65.80 -54.16 -4.03
N ASP A 355 -65.24 -55.37 -4.08
CA ASP A 355 -63.87 -55.65 -3.63
C ASP A 355 -62.87 -54.81 -4.43
N LYS A 356 -63.07 -54.68 -5.75
CA LYS A 356 -62.20 -53.85 -6.59
C LYS A 356 -62.36 -52.37 -6.29
N LEU A 357 -63.58 -51.91 -6.05
CA LEU A 357 -63.89 -50.53 -5.71
C LEU A 357 -63.32 -50.12 -4.34
N ASN A 358 -63.36 -51.02 -3.37
CA ASN A 358 -62.74 -50.84 -2.05
C ASN A 358 -61.21 -50.81 -2.11
N GLN A 359 -60.58 -51.43 -3.10
CA GLN A 359 -59.13 -51.31 -3.33
C GLN A 359 -58.75 -49.99 -4.01
N THR A 360 -59.68 -49.36 -4.73
CA THR A 360 -59.43 -48.11 -5.47
C THR A 360 -59.75 -46.84 -4.68
N LYS A 361 -60.47 -46.97 -3.56
CA LYS A 361 -60.72 -45.92 -2.57
C LYS A 361 -59.62 -45.96 -1.51
#